data_AF-A0A7G8UMJ1-F1
#
_entry.id   AF-A0A7G8UMJ1-F1
#
_cell.length_a   1.000
_cell.length_b   1.000
_cell.length_c   1.000
_cell.angle_alpha   90.00
_cell.angle_beta   90.00
_cell.angle_gamma   90.00
#
_symmetry.space_group_name_H-M   'P 1'
#
loop_
_entity.id
_entity.type
_entity.pdbx_description
1 polymer ?
#
loop_
_entity_poly.entity_id
_entity_poly.type
_entity_poly.pdbx_seq_one_letter_code
_entity_poly.pdbx_strand_id
1 'polypeptide(L)'
;MFWPHTKVLVIGESMAQRGIKPALEFFSRDAEERRSVLLAISQSRAEDIINAKVKTGGMPALSLVNTMKQYKSHSKTVELNLNDYFRMYHSSTAIMFPTVSVVNEQGEDIGYHVAGSAIVNGEQLAGYLTPIQTRGVLWVIGKVKSGIIVARCHGTEGRTPANKLAFEIMKADSKVKVEKSGERFRIKVQIEEEGNLAEASCSEEEINPDRIAQLEAIQKAEIEKEIQSAIMQAKKFKADVFGFGEAIHRADPVSWRSLKENWSEIFPKLGIEIQVETKIVSSALNQRKSK
;
A
#
# COMPACT_ATOMS: atom_id res chain seq x y z
N MET A 1 5.26 -1.74 -34.69
CA MET A 1 3.94 -1.25 -34.25
C MET A 1 4.18 -0.10 -33.28
N PHE A 2 3.67 1.10 -33.57
CA PHE A 2 3.99 2.35 -32.85
C PHE A 2 2.81 2.71 -31.93
N TRP A 3 3.07 2.89 -30.63
CA TRP A 3 2.05 3.19 -29.61
C TRP A 3 2.42 4.45 -28.78
N PRO A 4 2.33 5.67 -29.36
CA PRO A 4 2.81 6.92 -28.74
C PRO A 4 1.96 7.42 -27.56
N HIS A 5 0.85 6.75 -27.23
CA HIS A 5 -0.13 7.22 -26.24
C HIS A 5 -0.46 6.20 -25.15
N THR A 6 0.30 5.10 -25.03
CA THR A 6 0.07 4.12 -23.96
C THR A 6 0.23 4.78 -22.59
N LYS A 7 -0.83 4.78 -21.79
CA LYS A 7 -0.82 5.34 -20.43
C LYS A 7 -0.65 4.28 -19.35
N VAL A 8 -1.17 3.09 -19.59
CA VAL A 8 -1.19 1.98 -18.63
C VAL A 8 -1.11 0.64 -19.35
N LEU A 9 -0.34 -0.29 -18.79
CA LEU A 9 -0.24 -1.68 -19.19
C LEU A 9 -0.89 -2.53 -18.10
N VAL A 10 -1.96 -3.24 -18.47
CA VAL A 10 -2.71 -4.13 -17.57
C VAL A 10 -2.32 -5.58 -17.86
N ILE A 11 -1.76 -6.25 -16.86
CA ILE A 11 -1.33 -7.64 -16.94
C ILE A 11 -2.44 -8.52 -16.36
N GLY A 12 -2.93 -9.50 -17.10
CA GLY A 12 -3.90 -10.47 -16.57
C GLY A 12 -3.26 -11.36 -15.50
N GLU A 13 -4.03 -11.73 -14.48
CA GLU A 13 -3.57 -12.60 -13.38
C GLU A 13 -2.90 -13.90 -13.88
N SER A 14 -3.49 -14.59 -14.86
CA SER A 14 -2.92 -15.83 -15.41
C SER A 14 -1.56 -15.63 -16.10
N MET A 15 -1.29 -14.43 -16.65
CA MET A 15 0.03 -14.08 -17.16
C MET A 15 0.99 -13.80 -16.00
N ALA A 16 0.55 -13.07 -14.98
CA ALA A 16 1.37 -12.76 -13.81
C ALA A 16 1.76 -14.00 -13.00
N GLN A 17 0.90 -15.02 -12.93
CA GLN A 17 1.21 -16.31 -12.31
C GLN A 17 2.28 -17.09 -13.08
N ARG A 18 2.27 -17.02 -14.42
CA ARG A 18 3.27 -17.73 -15.27
C ARG A 18 4.62 -17.00 -15.30
N GLY A 19 4.59 -15.68 -15.29
CA GLY A 19 5.79 -14.84 -15.29
C GLY A 19 5.55 -13.52 -16.02
N ILE A 20 5.84 -12.39 -15.38
CA ILE A 20 5.58 -11.06 -15.97
C ILE A 20 6.69 -10.59 -16.93
N LYS A 21 7.89 -11.17 -16.84
CA LYS A 21 9.07 -10.71 -17.59
C LYS A 21 8.88 -10.71 -19.11
N PRO A 22 8.39 -11.80 -19.75
CA PRO A 22 8.22 -11.81 -21.20
C PRO A 22 7.26 -10.72 -21.69
N ALA A 23 6.22 -10.41 -20.91
CA ALA A 23 5.30 -9.33 -21.22
C ALA A 23 6.02 -7.97 -21.18
N LEU A 24 6.81 -7.71 -20.14
CA LEU A 24 7.44 -6.41 -19.91
C LEU A 24 8.70 -6.17 -20.77
N GLU A 25 9.45 -7.21 -21.13
CA GLU A 25 10.61 -7.12 -22.04
C GLU A 25 10.21 -6.69 -23.45
N PHE A 26 9.00 -7.04 -23.91
CA PHE A 26 8.49 -6.55 -25.19
C PHE A 26 8.37 -5.02 -25.19
N PHE A 27 7.92 -4.43 -24.07
CA PHE A 27 7.71 -2.98 -23.97
C PHE A 27 8.98 -2.18 -23.68
N SER A 28 10.07 -2.82 -23.24
CA SER A 28 11.34 -2.14 -22.93
C SER A 28 12.25 -1.89 -24.12
N ARG A 29 12.02 -2.57 -25.26
CA ARG A 29 12.92 -2.53 -26.42
C ARG A 29 12.86 -1.21 -27.23
N ASP A 30 11.86 -0.35 -27.04
CA ASP A 30 11.74 0.99 -27.64
C ASP A 30 11.65 2.08 -26.54
N ALA A 31 12.80 2.49 -26.01
CA ALA A 31 12.94 2.86 -24.59
C ALA A 31 12.85 4.37 -24.19
N GLU A 32 12.63 5.33 -25.08
CA GLU A 32 12.63 6.75 -24.67
C GLU A 32 11.26 7.30 -24.24
N GLU A 33 10.18 7.03 -24.98
CA GLU A 33 8.87 7.64 -24.68
C GLU A 33 8.02 6.85 -23.65
N ARG A 34 8.47 5.66 -23.20
CA ARG A 34 7.62 4.68 -22.50
C ARG A 34 7.88 4.52 -20.99
N ARG A 35 8.84 5.26 -20.43
CA ARG A 35 9.27 5.11 -19.02
C ARG A 35 8.16 5.43 -18.00
N SER A 36 7.22 6.30 -18.36
CA SER A 36 6.11 6.74 -17.51
C SER A 36 4.84 5.89 -17.63
N VAL A 37 4.84 4.84 -18.46
CA VAL A 37 3.70 3.93 -18.59
C VAL A 37 3.45 3.26 -17.25
N LEU A 38 2.23 3.42 -16.72
CA LEU A 38 1.81 2.79 -15.47
C LEU A 38 1.63 1.28 -15.68
N LEU A 39 1.90 0.51 -14.64
CA LEU A 39 1.69 -0.94 -14.62
C LEU A 39 0.58 -1.28 -13.63
N ALA A 40 -0.21 -2.30 -13.94
CA ALA A 40 -1.22 -2.86 -13.05
C ALA A 40 -1.44 -4.35 -13.33
N ILE A 41 -1.91 -5.08 -12.32
CA ILE A 41 -2.38 -6.47 -12.46
C ILE A 41 -3.90 -6.51 -12.34
N SER A 42 -4.56 -7.14 -13.31
CA SER A 42 -6.01 -7.31 -13.33
C SER A 42 -6.43 -8.53 -12.52
N GLN A 43 -7.45 -8.36 -11.67
CA GLN A 43 -8.17 -9.45 -10.99
C GLN A 43 -9.39 -9.95 -11.79
N SER A 44 -9.82 -9.21 -12.82
CA SER A 44 -10.75 -9.69 -13.85
C SER A 44 -9.98 -10.08 -15.12
N ARG A 45 -10.67 -10.49 -16.19
CA ARG A 45 -9.99 -10.62 -17.49
C ARG A 45 -9.45 -9.25 -17.90
N ALA A 46 -8.21 -9.21 -18.37
CA ALA A 46 -7.57 -7.94 -18.76
C ALA A 46 -8.33 -7.27 -19.93
N GLU A 47 -8.96 -8.07 -20.79
CA GLU A 47 -9.84 -7.58 -21.86
C GLU A 47 -11.03 -6.77 -21.32
N ASP A 48 -11.64 -7.22 -20.21
CA ASP A 48 -12.76 -6.51 -19.58
C ASP A 48 -12.31 -5.12 -19.08
N ILE A 49 -11.08 -5.01 -18.55
CA ILE A 49 -10.53 -3.71 -18.12
C ILE A 49 -10.42 -2.73 -19.29
N ILE A 50 -10.01 -3.23 -20.47
CA ILE A 50 -9.81 -2.39 -21.66
C ILE A 50 -11.16 -1.98 -22.27
N ASN A 51 -12.14 -2.89 -22.27
CA ASN A 51 -13.44 -2.70 -22.89
C ASN A 51 -14.50 -2.08 -21.95
N ALA A 52 -14.17 -1.89 -20.68
CA ALA A 52 -15.09 -1.36 -19.68
C ALA A 52 -15.70 -0.01 -20.13
N LYS A 53 -17.04 0.07 -20.05
CA LYS A 53 -17.77 1.31 -20.27
C LYS A 53 -17.64 2.18 -19.02
N VAL A 54 -17.15 3.40 -19.19
CA VAL A 54 -17.01 4.35 -18.07
C VAL A 54 -18.21 5.29 -18.06
N LYS A 55 -19.07 5.21 -17.03
CA LYS A 55 -20.31 6.02 -16.92
C LYS A 55 -20.06 7.53 -17.01
N THR A 56 -18.91 8.02 -16.54
CA THR A 56 -18.57 9.46 -16.54
C THR A 56 -18.23 10.02 -17.93
N GLY A 57 -18.21 9.17 -18.98
CA GLY A 57 -17.70 9.53 -20.30
C GLY A 57 -16.16 9.68 -20.31
N GLY A 58 -15.57 9.64 -21.50
CA GLY A 58 -14.13 9.80 -21.72
C GLY A 58 -13.38 8.51 -22.06
N MET A 59 -12.08 8.64 -22.33
CA MET A 59 -11.22 7.51 -22.72
C MET A 59 -11.00 6.54 -21.54
N PRO A 60 -11.32 5.24 -21.66
CA PRO A 60 -11.18 4.25 -20.58
C PRO A 60 -9.80 4.24 -19.92
N ALA A 61 -8.73 4.34 -20.72
CA ALA A 61 -7.36 4.41 -20.22
C ALA A 61 -7.10 5.64 -19.31
N LEU A 62 -7.66 6.81 -19.62
CA LEU A 62 -7.52 7.99 -18.77
C LEU A 62 -8.35 7.87 -17.49
N SER A 63 -9.55 7.29 -17.60
CA SER A 63 -10.39 7.00 -16.44
C SER A 63 -9.65 6.09 -15.45
N LEU A 64 -9.09 4.98 -15.95
CA LEU A 64 -8.30 4.05 -15.13
C LEU A 64 -7.12 4.74 -14.45
N VAL A 65 -6.34 5.53 -15.20
CA VAL A 65 -5.19 6.28 -14.64
C VAL A 65 -5.63 7.26 -13.55
N ASN A 66 -6.75 7.96 -13.75
CA ASN A 66 -7.29 8.88 -12.75
C ASN A 66 -7.78 8.13 -11.50
N THR A 67 -8.46 6.99 -11.67
CA THR A 67 -8.85 6.13 -10.55
C THR A 67 -7.62 5.62 -9.78
N MET A 68 -6.58 5.16 -10.47
CA MET A 68 -5.32 4.74 -9.82
C MET A 68 -4.72 5.88 -8.98
N LYS A 69 -4.66 7.10 -9.53
CA LYS A 69 -4.17 8.28 -8.81
C LYS A 69 -5.01 8.60 -7.57
N GLN A 70 -6.34 8.53 -7.68
CA GLN A 70 -7.25 8.79 -6.57
C GLN A 70 -7.10 7.76 -5.45
N TYR A 71 -7.01 6.46 -5.78
CA TYR A 71 -6.81 5.45 -4.75
C TYR A 71 -5.41 5.54 -4.12
N LYS A 72 -4.39 5.87 -4.91
CA LYS A 72 -3.03 6.15 -4.42
C LYS A 72 -3.02 7.35 -3.47
N SER A 73 -3.72 8.45 -3.78
CA SER A 73 -3.73 9.63 -2.91
C SER A 73 -4.26 9.31 -1.52
N HIS A 74 -5.22 8.38 -1.40
CA HIS A 74 -5.73 7.87 -0.12
C HIS A 74 -4.98 6.65 0.44
N SER A 75 -3.79 6.35 -0.08
CA SER A 75 -2.94 5.23 0.37
C SER A 75 -3.62 3.85 0.26
N LYS A 76 -4.54 3.65 -0.69
CA LYS A 76 -5.28 2.40 -0.90
C LYS A 76 -4.64 1.45 -1.92
N THR A 77 -3.66 1.94 -2.68
CA THR A 77 -2.87 1.18 -3.66
C THR A 77 -1.48 1.79 -3.78
N VAL A 78 -0.55 1.06 -4.38
CA VAL A 78 0.75 1.60 -4.84
C VAL A 78 0.61 2.28 -6.21
N GLU A 79 1.68 2.93 -6.64
CA GLU A 79 1.88 3.38 -8.03
C GLU A 79 3.19 2.75 -8.51
N LEU A 80 3.14 2.17 -9.70
CA LEU A 80 4.30 1.57 -10.35
C LEU A 80 4.27 1.95 -11.83
N ASN A 81 5.37 2.48 -12.33
CA ASN A 81 5.59 2.65 -13.76
C ASN A 81 6.70 1.73 -14.25
N LEU A 82 6.85 1.66 -15.57
CA LEU A 82 7.81 0.80 -16.22
C LEU A 82 9.27 1.10 -15.81
N ASN A 83 9.62 2.36 -15.59
CA ASN A 83 10.95 2.76 -15.11
C ASN A 83 11.22 2.29 -13.67
N ASP A 84 10.23 2.43 -12.78
CA ASP A 84 10.32 1.94 -11.41
C ASP A 84 10.46 0.42 -11.38
N TYR A 85 9.70 -0.29 -12.21
CA TYR A 85 9.84 -1.74 -12.36
C TYR A 85 11.27 -2.13 -12.74
N PHE A 86 11.86 -1.54 -13.79
CA PHE A 86 13.22 -1.88 -14.20
C PHE A 86 14.28 -1.51 -13.17
N ARG A 87 14.08 -0.44 -12.40
CA ARG A 87 14.96 -0.10 -11.27
C ARG A 87 14.88 -1.12 -10.14
N MET A 88 13.69 -1.66 -9.87
CA MET A 88 13.45 -2.62 -8.80
C MET A 88 13.76 -4.07 -9.21
N TYR A 89 13.75 -4.39 -10.50
CA TYR A 89 13.92 -5.74 -11.04
C TYR A 89 15.23 -6.43 -10.61
N HIS A 90 16.30 -5.66 -10.40
CA HIS A 90 17.60 -6.19 -9.94
C HIS A 90 17.77 -6.15 -8.41
N SER A 91 16.78 -5.65 -7.67
CA SER A 91 16.82 -5.63 -6.20
C SER A 91 16.33 -6.96 -5.63
N SER A 92 16.65 -7.22 -4.36
CA SER A 92 16.10 -8.39 -3.65
C SER A 92 14.68 -8.15 -3.08
N THR A 93 14.04 -7.08 -3.53
CA THR A 93 12.72 -6.61 -3.07
C THR A 93 11.63 -7.17 -3.97
N ALA A 94 10.56 -7.68 -3.37
CA ALA A 94 9.35 -8.00 -4.10
C ALA A 94 8.66 -6.71 -4.59
N ILE A 95 8.07 -6.76 -5.77
CA ILE A 95 7.45 -5.61 -6.43
C ILE A 95 5.94 -5.64 -6.21
N MET A 96 5.40 -4.52 -5.74
CA MET A 96 3.96 -4.33 -5.59
C MET A 96 3.39 -3.71 -6.86
N PHE A 97 2.38 -4.36 -7.44
CA PHE A 97 1.61 -3.84 -8.56
C PHE A 97 0.25 -3.36 -8.04
N PRO A 98 -0.27 -2.21 -8.53
CA PRO A 98 -1.67 -1.85 -8.34
C PRO A 98 -2.57 -2.98 -8.85
N THR A 99 -3.65 -3.26 -8.12
CA THR A 99 -4.67 -4.21 -8.57
C THR A 99 -5.84 -3.49 -9.17
N VAL A 100 -6.37 -4.00 -10.28
CA VAL A 100 -7.48 -3.38 -11.00
C VAL A 100 -8.55 -4.43 -11.30
N SER A 101 -9.81 -4.03 -11.20
CA SER A 101 -10.98 -4.85 -11.59
C SER A 101 -12.06 -3.94 -12.14
N VAL A 102 -12.96 -4.49 -12.96
CA VAL A 102 -14.13 -3.77 -13.44
C VAL A 102 -15.25 -3.84 -12.40
N VAL A 103 -15.89 -2.71 -12.12
CA VAL A 103 -17.10 -2.67 -11.30
C VAL A 103 -18.31 -2.90 -12.19
N ASN A 104 -19.07 -3.93 -11.87
CA ASN A 104 -20.30 -4.30 -12.56
C ASN A 104 -21.52 -3.96 -11.70
N GLU A 105 -22.49 -3.28 -12.27
CA GLU A 105 -23.79 -3.00 -11.65
C GLU A 105 -24.90 -3.36 -12.64
N GLN A 106 -25.79 -4.27 -12.25
CA GLN A 106 -26.90 -4.76 -13.09
C GLN A 106 -26.47 -5.31 -14.47
N GLY A 107 -25.25 -5.86 -14.55
CA GLY A 107 -24.70 -6.42 -15.79
C GLY A 107 -24.06 -5.37 -16.72
N GLU A 108 -23.96 -4.12 -16.29
CA GLU A 108 -23.20 -3.08 -16.98
C GLU A 108 -21.91 -2.76 -16.23
N ASP A 109 -20.82 -2.63 -16.98
CA ASP A 109 -19.58 -2.05 -16.47
C ASP A 109 -19.81 -0.56 -16.20
N ILE A 110 -19.53 -0.13 -14.96
CA ILE A 110 -19.78 1.25 -14.53
C ILE A 110 -18.51 2.03 -14.22
N GLY A 111 -17.37 1.34 -14.12
CA GLY A 111 -16.08 1.95 -13.83
C GLY A 111 -15.05 0.94 -13.32
N TYR A 112 -14.00 1.46 -12.70
CA TYR A 112 -12.88 0.66 -12.21
C TYR A 112 -12.82 0.66 -10.68
N HIS A 113 -12.43 -0.49 -10.12
CA HIS A 113 -12.01 -0.60 -8.73
C HIS A 113 -10.51 -0.86 -8.68
N VAL A 114 -9.78 0.01 -7.96
CA VAL A 114 -8.32 -0.05 -7.87
C VAL A 114 -7.89 -0.06 -6.40
N ALA A 115 -7.78 -1.21 -5.76
CA ALA A 115 -7.52 -1.23 -4.32
C ALA A 115 -6.74 -2.47 -3.89
N GLY A 116 -5.70 -2.26 -3.09
CA GLY A 116 -4.77 -3.30 -2.69
C GLY A 116 -3.63 -3.44 -3.69
N SER A 117 -2.85 -4.51 -3.56
CA SER A 117 -1.68 -4.71 -4.41
C SER A 117 -1.38 -6.18 -4.66
N ALA A 118 -0.99 -6.48 -5.88
CA ALA A 118 -0.46 -7.78 -6.27
C ALA A 118 1.04 -7.80 -5.95
N ILE A 119 1.50 -8.85 -5.28
CA ILE A 119 2.89 -9.03 -4.89
C ILE A 119 3.54 -9.93 -5.92
N VAL A 120 4.52 -9.40 -6.65
CA VAL A 120 5.37 -10.18 -7.54
C VAL A 120 6.71 -10.40 -6.85
N ASN A 121 7.06 -11.66 -6.63
CA ASN A 121 8.34 -12.05 -6.03
C ASN A 121 9.17 -12.78 -7.10
N GLY A 122 10.35 -12.23 -7.41
CA GLY A 122 11.07 -12.61 -8.64
C GLY A 122 10.25 -12.21 -9.87
N GLU A 123 9.77 -13.19 -10.63
CA GLU A 123 9.04 -12.96 -11.88
C GLU A 123 7.55 -13.32 -11.80
N GLN A 124 7.09 -13.89 -10.68
CA GLN A 124 5.76 -14.48 -10.57
C GLN A 124 4.92 -13.84 -9.46
N LEU A 125 3.61 -13.83 -9.68
CA LEU A 125 2.62 -13.43 -8.68
C LEU A 125 2.67 -14.38 -7.47
N ALA A 126 3.06 -13.85 -6.32
CA ALA A 126 3.09 -14.58 -5.05
C ALA A 126 1.76 -14.48 -4.28
N GLY A 127 0.98 -13.43 -4.52
CA GLY A 127 -0.34 -13.24 -3.92
C GLY A 127 -0.78 -11.79 -3.89
N TYR A 128 -1.78 -11.49 -3.06
CA TYR A 128 -2.39 -10.16 -2.96
C TYR A 128 -2.37 -9.62 -1.54
N LEU A 129 -2.20 -8.31 -1.43
CA LEU A 129 -2.48 -7.52 -0.23
C LEU A 129 -3.80 -6.78 -0.41
N THR A 130 -4.63 -6.81 0.63
CA THR A 130 -5.80 -5.93 0.73
C THR A 130 -5.40 -4.46 0.80
N PRO A 131 -6.31 -3.50 0.59
CA PRO A 131 -5.98 -2.07 0.69
C PRO A 131 -5.38 -1.68 2.05
N ILE A 132 -5.85 -2.30 3.13
CA ILE A 132 -5.35 -2.06 4.50
C ILE A 132 -3.93 -2.61 4.64
N GLN A 133 -3.66 -3.82 4.14
CA GLN A 133 -2.31 -4.40 4.16
C GLN A 133 -1.35 -3.63 3.25
N THR A 134 -1.80 -3.18 2.07
CA THR A 134 -1.01 -2.30 1.21
C THR A 134 -0.64 -1.02 1.94
N ARG A 135 -1.58 -0.39 2.64
CA ARG A 135 -1.30 0.79 3.47
C ARG A 135 -0.31 0.47 4.60
N GLY A 136 -0.43 -0.71 5.22
CA GLY A 136 0.56 -1.27 6.14
C GLY A 136 2.00 -1.28 5.58
N VAL A 137 2.19 -1.65 4.32
CA VAL A 137 3.49 -1.54 3.65
C VAL A 137 3.89 -0.08 3.42
N LEU A 138 2.96 0.74 2.93
CA LEU A 138 3.20 2.15 2.65
C LEU A 138 3.61 2.94 3.90
N TRP A 139 3.10 2.60 5.08
CA TRP A 139 3.52 3.17 6.36
C TRP A 139 5.02 2.93 6.58
N VAL A 140 5.46 1.68 6.49
CA VAL A 140 6.86 1.29 6.71
C VAL A 140 7.80 1.96 5.72
N ILE A 141 7.45 2.02 4.44
CA ILE A 141 8.30 2.61 3.40
C ILE A 141 8.16 4.14 3.27
N GLY A 142 7.42 4.79 4.18
CA GLY A 142 7.29 6.26 4.23
C GLY A 142 6.51 6.87 3.07
N LYS A 143 5.60 6.11 2.46
CA LYS A 143 4.82 6.51 1.29
C LYS A 143 3.36 6.85 1.58
N VAL A 144 2.91 6.74 2.83
CA VAL A 144 1.61 7.31 3.24
C VAL A 144 1.71 8.84 3.24
N LYS A 145 0.74 9.49 2.59
CA LYS A 145 0.68 10.96 2.50
C LYS A 145 -0.67 11.52 2.93
N SER A 146 -1.75 10.80 2.64
CA SER A 146 -3.08 11.12 3.13
C SER A 146 -3.95 9.86 3.14
N GLY A 147 -5.11 9.94 3.78
CA GLY A 147 -6.08 8.86 3.87
C GLY A 147 -6.90 8.98 5.13
N ILE A 148 -7.91 8.10 5.25
CA ILE A 148 -8.72 7.98 6.46
C ILE A 148 -8.38 6.67 7.15
N ILE A 149 -8.06 6.74 8.43
CA ILE A 149 -7.98 5.61 9.35
C ILE A 149 -9.33 5.51 10.06
N VAL A 150 -9.93 4.33 10.03
CA VAL A 150 -11.23 4.10 10.66
C VAL A 150 -11.03 3.14 11.83
N ALA A 151 -11.35 3.59 13.03
CA ALA A 151 -11.32 2.79 14.24
C ALA A 151 -12.74 2.57 14.79
N ARG A 152 -12.90 1.52 15.60
CA ARG A 152 -14.13 1.28 16.37
C ARG A 152 -13.99 1.88 17.76
N CYS A 153 -15.08 2.38 18.32
CA CYS A 153 -15.09 2.84 19.72
C CYS A 153 -14.97 1.63 20.67
N HIS A 154 -14.14 1.71 21.71
CA HIS A 154 -14.06 0.69 22.77
C HIS A 154 -15.39 0.52 23.51
N GLY A 155 -15.68 -0.69 24.01
CA GLY A 155 -16.84 -0.96 24.88
C GLY A 155 -18.19 -1.07 24.16
N THR A 156 -18.20 -1.21 22.83
CA THR A 156 -19.43 -1.26 22.02
C THR A 156 -19.71 -2.63 21.40
N GLU A 157 -19.17 -3.70 21.99
CA GLU A 157 -19.55 -5.06 21.63
C GLU A 157 -21.07 -5.23 21.81
N GLY A 158 -21.79 -5.42 20.70
CA GLY A 158 -23.25 -5.58 20.68
C GLY A 158 -24.07 -4.30 20.48
N ARG A 159 -23.47 -3.12 20.28
CA ARG A 159 -24.20 -1.91 19.86
C ARG A 159 -23.96 -1.59 18.38
N THR A 160 -24.96 -0.96 17.78
CA THR A 160 -25.19 -0.70 16.36
C THR A 160 -23.95 -0.30 15.52
N PRO A 161 -23.97 -0.46 14.19
CA PRO A 161 -22.89 -0.11 13.24
C PRO A 161 -22.35 1.34 13.28
N ALA A 162 -22.92 2.20 14.13
CA ALA A 162 -22.77 3.65 14.18
C ALA A 162 -21.60 4.15 15.05
N ASN A 163 -20.80 3.28 15.69
CA ASN A 163 -19.75 3.70 16.61
C ASN A 163 -18.36 3.63 15.95
N LYS A 164 -18.05 4.62 15.11
CA LYS A 164 -16.76 4.73 14.42
C LYS A 164 -16.07 6.06 14.71
N LEU A 165 -14.75 6.01 14.69
CA LEU A 165 -13.86 7.16 14.65
C LEU A 165 -13.21 7.20 13.26
N ALA A 166 -13.17 8.38 12.66
CA ALA A 166 -12.44 8.63 11.43
C ALA A 166 -11.32 9.64 11.71
N PHE A 167 -10.08 9.21 11.49
CA PHE A 167 -8.90 10.05 11.58
C PHE A 167 -8.39 10.34 10.17
N GLU A 168 -8.23 11.62 9.85
CA GLU A 168 -7.63 12.07 8.61
C GLU A 168 -6.12 12.22 8.79
N ILE A 169 -5.35 11.50 7.97
CA ILE A 169 -3.89 11.55 7.96
C ILE A 169 -3.46 12.85 7.28
N MET A 170 -2.76 13.70 8.01
CA MET A 170 -2.21 14.96 7.49
C MET A 170 -0.74 14.81 7.09
N LYS A 171 0.03 14.08 7.89
CA LYS A 171 1.45 13.85 7.68
C LYS A 171 1.88 12.52 8.28
N ALA A 172 2.83 11.87 7.61
CA ALA A 172 3.44 10.64 8.09
C ALA A 172 4.91 10.57 7.69
N ASP A 173 5.75 10.23 8.65
CA ASP A 173 7.18 9.99 8.46
C ASP A 173 7.53 8.58 8.97
N SER A 174 8.48 7.92 8.30
CA SER A 174 8.94 6.58 8.67
C SER A 174 10.45 6.50 8.63
N LYS A 175 11.02 5.83 9.63
CA LYS A 175 12.45 5.54 9.73
C LYS A 175 12.66 4.06 10.00
N VAL A 176 13.34 3.40 9.06
CA VAL A 176 13.77 2.01 9.20
C VAL A 176 15.23 1.98 9.65
N LYS A 177 15.50 1.33 10.78
CA LYS A 177 16.83 1.09 11.33
C LYS A 177 17.15 -0.40 11.30
N VAL A 178 18.40 -0.71 10.98
CA VAL A 178 18.94 -2.07 11.04
C VAL A 178 19.85 -2.18 12.24
N GLU A 179 19.56 -3.14 13.11
CA GLU A 179 20.38 -3.47 14.26
C GLU A 179 20.97 -4.87 14.06
N LYS A 180 22.21 -5.07 14.50
CA LYS A 180 22.91 -6.36 14.41
C LYS A 180 23.36 -6.80 15.79
N SER A 181 23.04 -8.03 16.16
CA SER A 181 23.52 -8.67 17.38
C SER A 181 24.09 -10.03 17.02
N GLY A 182 25.43 -10.15 17.06
CA GLY A 182 26.14 -11.30 16.50
C GLY A 182 25.84 -11.44 14.99
N GLU A 183 25.35 -12.60 14.58
CA GLU A 183 24.98 -12.88 13.18
C GLU A 183 23.51 -12.54 12.85
N ARG A 184 22.71 -12.11 13.84
CA ARG A 184 21.27 -11.86 13.64
C ARG A 184 21.00 -10.39 13.42
N PHE A 185 20.22 -10.10 12.38
CA PHE A 185 19.69 -8.78 12.11
C PHE A 185 18.30 -8.61 12.76
N ARG A 186 18.04 -7.40 13.24
CA ARG A 186 16.73 -6.92 13.69
C ARG A 186 16.41 -5.64 12.95
N ILE A 187 15.15 -5.49 12.56
CA ILE A 187 14.64 -4.28 11.96
C ILE A 187 13.82 -3.53 13.01
N LYS A 188 14.07 -2.23 13.12
CA LYS A 188 13.25 -1.33 13.92
C LYS A 188 12.60 -0.31 13.00
N VAL A 189 11.27 -0.33 12.96
CA VAL A 189 10.45 0.62 12.20
C VAL A 189 9.88 1.64 13.17
N GLN A 190 10.19 2.92 12.95
CA GLN A 190 9.66 4.03 13.73
C GLN A 190 8.78 4.88 12.81
N ILE A 191 7.53 5.10 13.20
CA ILE A 191 6.55 5.88 12.45
C ILE A 191 6.02 6.99 13.34
N GLU A 192 6.02 8.19 12.79
CA GLU A 192 5.42 9.38 13.37
C GLU A 192 4.28 9.83 12.46
N GLU A 193 3.09 10.00 13.02
CA GLU A 193 1.90 10.42 12.29
C GLU A 193 1.27 11.64 12.96
N GLU A 194 0.88 12.62 12.14
CA GLU A 194 0.05 13.73 12.56
C GLU A 194 -1.27 13.69 11.78
N GLY A 195 -2.37 13.81 12.51
CA GLY A 195 -3.70 13.67 11.93
C GLY A 195 -4.76 14.53 12.61
N ASN A 196 -5.94 14.56 11.99
CA ASN A 196 -7.13 15.22 12.52
C ASN A 196 -8.19 14.20 12.88
N LEU A 197 -8.97 14.48 13.93
CA LEU A 197 -10.23 13.79 14.14
C LEU A 197 -11.29 14.39 13.20
N ALA A 198 -11.61 13.66 12.14
CA ALA A 198 -12.56 14.08 11.12
C ALA A 198 -14.02 13.78 11.53
N GLU A 199 -14.26 12.60 12.08
CA GLU A 199 -15.58 12.20 12.56
C GLU A 199 -15.44 11.39 13.85
N ALA A 200 -16.30 11.69 14.82
CA ALA A 200 -16.51 10.83 15.98
C ALA A 200 -18.00 10.64 16.16
N SER A 201 -18.46 9.42 15.86
CA SER A 201 -19.85 9.00 16.05
C SER A 201 -20.02 8.24 17.37
N CYS A 202 -18.94 8.10 18.17
CA CYS A 202 -19.03 7.65 19.55
C CYS A 202 -19.82 8.68 20.38
N SER A 203 -20.34 8.28 21.55
CA SER A 203 -21.03 9.18 22.48
C SER A 203 -20.35 10.54 22.63
N GLU A 204 -21.15 11.60 22.83
CA GLU A 204 -20.74 13.00 22.96
C GLU A 204 -19.89 13.26 24.23
N GLU A 205 -18.72 12.62 24.32
CA GLU A 205 -17.72 12.91 25.34
C GLU A 205 -17.01 14.22 24.98
N GLU A 206 -16.79 15.05 25.98
CA GLU A 206 -16.07 16.31 25.81
C GLU A 206 -14.62 16.05 25.37
N ILE A 207 -14.16 16.80 24.36
CA ILE A 207 -12.78 16.74 23.88
C ILE A 207 -11.89 17.50 24.88
N ASN A 208 -11.24 16.76 25.76
CA ASN A 208 -10.24 17.25 26.71
C ASN A 208 -8.88 16.55 26.48
N PRO A 209 -7.78 16.97 27.14
CA PRO A 209 -6.46 16.38 26.94
C PRO A 209 -6.40 14.85 27.14
N ASP A 210 -7.09 14.33 28.15
CA ASP A 210 -7.13 12.88 28.41
C ASP A 210 -7.82 12.12 27.28
N ARG A 211 -8.91 12.68 26.75
CA ARG A 211 -9.62 12.10 25.60
C ARG A 211 -8.78 12.14 24.33
N ILE A 212 -8.02 13.20 24.11
CA ILE A 212 -7.09 13.29 22.97
C ILE A 212 -6.04 12.17 23.07
N ALA A 213 -5.42 11.98 24.24
CA ALA A 213 -4.44 10.90 24.44
C ALA A 213 -5.04 9.50 24.21
N GLN A 214 -6.30 9.28 24.59
CA GLN A 214 -7.01 8.04 24.27
C GLN A 214 -7.23 7.84 22.77
N LEU A 215 -7.64 8.89 22.07
CA LEU A 215 -7.87 8.86 20.63
C LEU A 215 -6.57 8.61 19.85
N GLU A 216 -5.47 9.24 20.27
CA GLU A 216 -4.12 8.97 19.75
C GLU A 216 -3.74 7.51 19.98
N ALA A 217 -3.95 6.96 21.18
CA ALA A 217 -3.68 5.54 21.45
C ALA A 217 -4.52 4.59 20.56
N ILE A 218 -5.78 4.91 20.30
CA ILE A 218 -6.63 4.15 19.38
C ILE A 218 -6.10 4.22 17.93
N GLN A 219 -5.76 5.42 17.47
CA GLN A 219 -5.22 5.64 16.13
C GLN A 219 -3.90 4.89 15.94
N LYS A 220 -3.00 4.99 16.93
CA LYS A 220 -1.74 4.24 17.01
C LYS A 220 -1.98 2.73 16.86
N ALA A 221 -2.90 2.18 17.64
CA ALA A 221 -3.18 0.74 17.62
C ALA A 221 -3.70 0.26 16.25
N GLU A 222 -4.54 1.05 15.57
CA GLU A 222 -4.97 0.70 14.21
C GLU A 222 -3.80 0.75 13.21
N ILE A 223 -2.94 1.77 13.23
CA ILE A 223 -1.75 1.83 12.36
C ILE A 223 -0.84 0.61 12.60
N GLU A 224 -0.54 0.28 13.87
CA GLU A 224 0.27 -0.89 14.22
C GLU A 224 -0.34 -2.18 13.66
N LYS A 225 -1.65 -2.33 13.75
CA LYS A 225 -2.38 -3.48 13.24
C LYS A 225 -2.34 -3.59 11.70
N GLU A 226 -2.42 -2.47 10.97
CA GLU A 226 -2.25 -2.49 9.51
C GLU A 226 -0.85 -3.00 9.13
N ILE A 227 0.18 -2.48 9.79
CA ILE A 227 1.57 -2.86 9.52
C ILE A 227 1.83 -4.31 9.90
N GLN A 228 1.36 -4.77 11.07
CA GLN A 228 1.50 -6.16 11.50
C GLN A 228 0.80 -7.12 10.54
N SER A 229 -0.40 -6.76 10.05
CA SER A 229 -1.10 -7.55 9.04
C SER A 229 -0.30 -7.64 7.73
N ALA A 230 0.28 -6.52 7.29
CA ALA A 230 1.13 -6.48 6.10
C ALA A 230 2.39 -7.33 6.26
N ILE A 231 3.09 -7.23 7.40
CA ILE A 231 4.29 -8.02 7.69
C ILE A 231 3.96 -9.51 7.69
N MET A 232 2.89 -9.90 8.38
CA MET A 232 2.45 -11.30 8.42
C MET A 232 2.21 -11.86 7.02
N GLN A 233 1.51 -11.09 6.17
CA GLN A 233 1.18 -11.51 4.82
C GLN A 233 2.41 -11.57 3.90
N ALA A 234 3.30 -10.58 3.99
CA ALA A 234 4.57 -10.56 3.28
C ALA A 234 5.47 -11.76 3.66
N LYS A 235 5.56 -12.07 4.96
CA LYS A 235 6.30 -13.24 5.47
C LYS A 235 5.72 -14.55 4.94
N LYS A 236 4.39 -14.69 4.89
CA LYS A 236 3.70 -15.85 4.30
C LYS A 236 4.06 -16.02 2.82
N PHE A 237 4.19 -14.92 2.09
CA PHE A 237 4.61 -14.92 0.68
C PHE A 237 6.12 -15.05 0.49
N LYS A 238 6.91 -15.07 1.57
CA LYS A 238 8.38 -15.01 1.52
C LYS A 238 8.90 -13.85 0.64
N ALA A 239 8.17 -12.74 0.67
CA ALA A 239 8.34 -11.62 -0.26
C ALA A 239 8.63 -10.35 0.55
N ASP A 240 9.87 -9.87 0.49
CA ASP A 240 10.25 -8.60 1.12
C ASP A 240 9.75 -7.42 0.29
N VAL A 241 8.55 -6.94 0.61
CA VAL A 241 7.93 -5.76 -0.01
C VAL A 241 8.33 -4.44 0.66
N PHE A 242 9.07 -4.52 1.77
CA PHE A 242 9.45 -3.37 2.59
C PHE A 242 10.85 -2.85 2.26
N GLY A 243 11.67 -3.65 1.57
CA GLY A 243 13.05 -3.31 1.25
C GLY A 243 14.00 -3.51 2.43
N PHE A 244 13.71 -4.43 3.34
CA PHE A 244 14.58 -4.71 4.48
C PHE A 244 15.90 -5.35 4.07
N GLY A 245 15.90 -6.18 3.02
CA GLY A 245 17.13 -6.75 2.45
C GLY A 245 18.06 -5.64 1.95
N GLU A 246 17.51 -4.66 1.23
CA GLU A 246 18.28 -3.49 0.78
C GLU A 246 18.71 -2.59 1.95
N ALA A 247 17.91 -2.49 3.02
CA ALA A 247 18.32 -1.77 4.22
C ALA A 247 19.52 -2.47 4.91
N ILE A 248 19.49 -3.80 5.01
CA ILE A 248 20.61 -4.60 5.54
C ILE A 248 21.82 -4.49 4.62
N HIS A 249 21.63 -4.56 3.30
CA HIS A 249 22.70 -4.38 2.32
C HIS A 249 23.43 -3.04 2.51
N ARG A 250 22.69 -1.94 2.69
CA ARG A 250 23.28 -0.63 2.97
C ARG A 250 24.01 -0.58 4.31
N ALA A 251 23.52 -1.26 5.33
CA ALA A 251 24.10 -1.25 6.67
C ALA A 251 25.33 -2.16 6.80
N ASP A 252 25.33 -3.33 6.14
CA ASP A 252 26.39 -4.33 6.19
C ASP A 252 26.48 -5.10 4.86
N PRO A 253 27.19 -4.54 3.86
CA PRO A 253 27.34 -5.17 2.54
C PRO A 253 28.08 -6.51 2.58
N VAL A 254 28.95 -6.73 3.58
CA VAL A 254 29.74 -7.95 3.71
C VAL A 254 28.83 -9.12 4.08
N SER A 255 28.03 -8.95 5.13
CA SER A 255 27.05 -9.98 5.54
C SER A 255 25.99 -10.18 4.45
N TRP A 256 25.57 -9.12 3.76
CA TRP A 256 24.57 -9.23 2.70
C TRP A 256 24.96 -10.20 1.58
N ARG A 257 26.26 -10.29 1.22
CA ARG A 257 26.74 -11.21 0.18
C ARG A 257 26.39 -12.67 0.44
N SER A 258 26.35 -13.10 1.71
CA SER A 258 25.97 -14.47 2.08
C SER A 258 24.46 -14.64 2.28
N LEU A 259 23.73 -13.57 2.62
CA LEU A 259 22.29 -13.62 2.87
C LEU A 259 21.45 -13.56 1.58
N LYS A 260 21.89 -12.81 0.56
CA LYS A 260 21.08 -12.49 -0.63
C LYS A 260 20.51 -13.70 -1.35
N GLU A 261 21.28 -14.78 -1.49
CA GLU A 261 20.87 -15.99 -2.21
C GLU A 261 19.72 -16.73 -1.51
N ASN A 262 19.61 -16.59 -0.19
CA ASN A 262 18.60 -17.25 0.64
C ASN A 262 17.62 -16.25 1.28
N TRP A 263 17.55 -15.03 0.74
CA TRP A 263 16.82 -13.93 1.39
C TRP A 263 15.34 -14.26 1.64
N SER A 264 14.69 -14.93 0.70
CA SER A 264 13.30 -15.39 0.83
C SER A 264 13.07 -16.35 2.01
N GLU A 265 14.09 -17.09 2.44
CA GLU A 265 14.02 -17.98 3.60
C GLU A 265 14.43 -17.28 4.92
N ILE A 266 15.20 -16.20 4.82
CA ILE A 266 15.68 -15.41 5.96
C ILE A 266 14.63 -14.37 6.37
N PHE A 267 14.05 -13.66 5.42
CA PHE A 267 13.08 -12.58 5.64
C PHE A 267 11.90 -12.98 6.56
N PRO A 268 11.26 -14.15 6.40
CA PRO A 268 10.19 -14.58 7.31
C PRO A 268 10.61 -14.69 8.78
N LYS A 269 11.88 -14.99 9.04
CA LYS A 269 12.45 -15.20 10.39
C LYS A 269 12.99 -13.91 11.01
N LEU A 270 13.03 -12.82 10.25
CA LEU A 270 13.57 -11.54 10.69
C LEU A 270 12.75 -10.97 11.86
N GLY A 271 13.44 -10.56 12.93
CA GLY A 271 12.82 -9.84 14.04
C GLY A 271 12.51 -8.41 13.61
N ILE A 272 11.24 -8.01 13.68
CA ILE A 272 10.79 -6.67 13.29
C ILE A 272 10.07 -6.07 14.49
N GLU A 273 10.60 -4.95 14.98
CA GLU A 273 10.01 -4.13 16.02
C GLU A 273 9.33 -2.92 15.37
N ILE A 274 8.09 -2.64 15.77
CA ILE A 274 7.33 -1.48 15.31
C ILE A 274 7.13 -0.53 16.48
N GLN A 275 7.42 0.74 16.25
CA GLN A 275 7.12 1.82 17.17
C GLN A 275 6.33 2.88 16.41
N VAL A 276 5.07 3.09 16.82
CA VAL A 276 4.21 4.13 16.25
C VAL A 276 3.95 5.20 17.30
N GLU A 277 4.06 6.45 16.88
CA GLU A 277 3.63 7.63 17.61
C GLU A 277 2.64 8.40 16.73
N THR A 278 1.54 8.84 17.34
CA THR A 278 0.46 9.57 16.66
C THR A 278 0.16 10.84 17.44
N LYS A 279 -0.17 11.91 16.72
CA LYS A 279 -0.53 13.19 17.31
C LYS A 279 -1.75 13.77 16.62
N ILE A 280 -2.77 14.10 17.41
CA ILE A 280 -3.97 14.78 16.90
C ILE A 280 -3.75 16.28 16.95
N VAL A 281 -3.69 16.93 15.78
CA VAL A 281 -3.41 18.37 15.66
C VAL A 281 -4.68 19.22 15.64
N SER A 282 -5.81 18.68 15.21
CA SER A 282 -7.11 19.35 15.31
C SER A 282 -8.29 18.37 15.34
N SER A 283 -9.46 18.85 15.79
CA SER A 283 -10.72 18.12 15.72
C SER A 283 -11.79 18.96 15.03
N ALA A 284 -12.56 18.34 14.14
CA ALA A 284 -13.72 18.99 13.52
C ALA A 284 -14.83 19.35 14.53
N LEU A 285 -14.76 18.78 15.74
CA LEU A 285 -15.73 19.00 16.83
C LEU A 285 -15.56 20.35 17.51
N ASN A 286 -14.34 20.89 17.60
CA ASN A 286 -14.11 22.21 18.20
C ASN A 286 -14.76 23.34 17.40
N GLN A 287 -14.96 23.17 16.09
CA GLN A 287 -15.61 24.16 15.23
C GLN A 287 -17.15 24.19 15.37
N ARG A 288 -17.76 23.10 15.88
CA ARG A 288 -19.22 23.04 16.09
C ARG A 288 -19.68 23.78 17.34
N LYS A 289 -18.83 23.93 18.36
CA LYS A 289 -19.14 24.67 19.59
C LYS A 289 -18.97 26.19 19.46
N SER A 290 -18.43 26.70 18.34
CA SER A 290 -18.19 28.14 18.14
C SER A 290 -19.24 28.84 17.23
N LYS A 291 -20.40 28.23 17.02
CA LYS A 291 -21.56 28.81 16.34
C LYS A 291 -22.78 28.69 17.25
#